data_AF-A0A0C3ABI4-F1
#
_entry.id   AF-A0A0C3ABI4-F1
#
_cell.length_a   1.000
_cell.length_b   1.000
_cell.length_c   1.000
_cell.angle_alpha   90.00
_cell.angle_beta   90.00
_cell.angle_gamma   90.00
#
_symmetry.space_group_name_H-M   'P 1'
#
loop_
_entity.id
_entity.type
_entity.pdbx_description
1 polymer ?
#
loop_
_entity_poly.entity_id
_entity_poly.type
_entity_poly.pdbx_seq_one_letter_code
_entity_poly.pdbx_strand_id
1 'polypeptide(L)' 'CQFESTGSCMAQLLSQQDDFCNQILMLKQLIRDHGHVCIFLQKFHYELNPIEM' A
#
# COMPACT_ATOMS: atom_id res chain seq x y z
N CYS A 1 1.53 3.45 -12.41
CA CYS A 1 0.42 4.36 -12.03
C CYS A 1 1.05 5.65 -11.51
N GLN A 2 0.76 6.79 -12.15
CA GLN A 2 1.25 8.10 -11.68
C GLN A 2 0.52 8.47 -10.38
N PHE A 3 1.25 8.97 -9.38
CA PHE A 3 0.74 9.28 -8.05
C PHE A 3 -0.43 10.28 -8.06
N GLU A 4 -0.53 11.10 -9.12
CA GLU A 4 -1.46 12.24 -9.21
C GLU A 4 -2.65 12.03 -10.17
N SER A 5 -2.75 10.92 -10.91
CA SER A 5 -3.85 10.76 -11.87
C SER A 5 -5.11 10.28 -11.15
N THR A 6 -6.21 11.02 -11.10
CA THR A 6 -7.43 10.56 -10.42
C THR A 6 -8.15 9.51 -11.29
N GLY A 7 -8.03 8.22 -10.95
CA GLY A 7 -8.94 7.17 -11.46
C GLY A 7 -8.47 6.28 -12.61
N SER A 8 -7.19 6.31 -12.99
CA SER A 8 -6.67 5.44 -14.07
C SER A 8 -6.26 4.03 -13.61
N CYS A 9 -6.20 3.79 -12.29
CA CYS A 9 -5.59 2.61 -11.68
C CYS A 9 -6.50 2.02 -10.60
N MET A 10 -6.89 0.75 -10.72
CA MET A 10 -7.73 0.06 -9.73
C MET A 10 -7.14 0.12 -8.31
N ALA A 11 -5.81 0.02 -8.19
CA ALA A 11 -5.12 0.14 -6.91
C ALA A 11 -5.38 1.49 -6.22
N GLN A 12 -5.49 2.57 -7.00
CA GLN A 12 -5.74 3.91 -6.48
C GLN A 12 -7.21 4.15 -6.13
N LEU A 13 -8.13 3.57 -6.92
CA LEU A 13 -9.56 3.59 -6.59
C LEU A 13 -9.84 2.84 -5.28
N LEU A 14 -9.20 1.69 -5.10
CA LEU A 14 -9.29 0.89 -3.88
C LEU A 14 -8.63 1.59 -2.68
N SER A 15 -7.49 2.25 -2.87
CA SER A 15 -6.82 2.97 -1.79
C SER A 15 -7.60 4.17 -1.25
N GLN A 16 -8.64 4.65 -1.97
CA GLN A 16 -9.51 5.75 -1.54
C GLN A 16 -10.79 5.28 -0.85
N GLN A 17 -11.08 3.97 -0.85
CA GLN A 17 -12.27 3.45 -0.19
C GLN A 17 -12.11 3.52 1.33
N ASP A 18 -13.20 3.84 2.03
CA ASP A 18 -13.21 4.03 3.48
C ASP A 18 -12.69 2.82 4.25
N ASP A 19 -13.00 1.60 3.78
CA ASP A 19 -12.53 0.36 4.39
C ASP A 19 -11.00 0.27 4.39
N PHE A 20 -10.34 0.70 3.32
CA PHE A 20 -8.87 0.66 3.21
C PHE A 20 -8.21 1.85 3.90
N CYS A 21 -8.80 3.05 3.82
CA CYS A 21 -8.30 4.26 4.47
C CYS A 21 -8.32 4.13 6.00
N ASN A 22 -9.36 3.52 6.56
CA ASN A 22 -9.57 3.41 8.00
C ASN A 22 -9.02 2.11 8.60
N GLN A 23 -8.60 1.15 7.76
CA GLN A 23 -8.00 -0.10 8.24
C GLN A 23 -6.59 0.15 8.79
N ILE A 24 -6.45 -0.05 10.10
CA ILE A 24 -5.13 -0.11 10.71
C ILE A 24 -4.49 -1.46 10.33
N LEU A 25 -3.29 -1.40 9.75
CA LEU A 25 -2.50 -2.58 9.43
C LEU A 25 -2.31 -3.45 10.70
N MET A 26 -2.74 -4.70 10.65
CA MET A 26 -2.57 -5.65 11.77
C MET A 26 -1.11 -5.76 12.22
N LEU A 27 -0.17 -5.72 11.26
CA LEU A 27 1.26 -5.73 11.57
C LEU A 27 1.69 -4.48 12.34
N LYS A 28 1.10 -3.31 12.04
CA LYS A 28 1.36 -2.07 12.78
C LYS A 28 0.85 -2.15 14.21
N GLN A 29 -0.32 -2.76 14.43
CA GLN A 29 -0.86 -3.02 15.77
C GLN A 29 0.08 -3.95 16.54
N LEU A 30 0.41 -5.11 15.97
CA LEU A 30 1.31 -6.09 16.59
C LEU A 30 2.64 -5.45 17.03
N ILE A 31 3.29 -4.70 16.14
CA ILE A 31 4.58 -4.06 16.47
C ILE A 31 4.42 -3.04 17.61
N ARG A 32 3.34 -2.26 17.61
CA ARG A 32 3.04 -1.30 18.69
C ARG A 32 2.76 -2.00 20.01
N ASP A 33 2.04 -3.11 19.99
CA ASP A 33 1.71 -3.90 21.19
C ASP A 33 2.98 -4.48 21.83
N HIS A 34 4.01 -4.75 21.03
CA HIS A 34 5.35 -5.12 21.51
C HIS A 34 6.23 -3.93 21.91
N GLY A 35 5.72 -2.70 21.89
CA GLY A 35 6.45 -1.48 22.30
C GLY A 35 7.44 -0.95 21.25
N HIS A 36 7.34 -1.41 20.00
CA HIS A 36 8.23 -0.99 18.92
C HIS A 36 7.57 0.02 17.98
N VAL A 37 8.40 0.81 17.28
CA VAL A 37 7.97 1.74 16.24
C VAL A 37 8.35 1.17 14.88
N CYS A 38 7.42 1.20 13.92
CA CYS A 38 7.64 0.74 12.54
C CYS A 38 7.28 1.83 11.54
N ILE A 39 8.14 1.98 10.53
CA ILE A 39 7.96 2.84 9.36
C ILE A 39 7.64 1.91 8.19
N PHE A 40 6.46 2.07 7.59
CA PHE A 40 6.08 1.32 6.40
C PHE A 40 6.58 2.05 5.16
N LEU A 41 7.53 1.45 4.47
CA LEU A 41 8.00 1.92 3.18
C LEU A 41 7.19 1.24 2.07
N GLN A 42 6.80 2.02 1.07
CA GLN A 42 6.14 1.47 -0.11
C GLN A 42 7.07 0.45 -0.77
N LYS A 43 6.58 -0.78 -0.95
CA LYS A 43 7.33 -1.78 -1.71
C LYS A 43 7.45 -1.29 -3.15
N PHE A 44 8.69 -1.10 -3.62
CA PHE A 44 8.95 -0.94 -5.04
C PHE A 44 8.62 -2.28 -5.71
N HIS A 45 7.59 -2.27 -6.54
CA HIS A 45 7.45 -3.32 -7.54
C HIS A 45 8.39 -2.95 -8.68
N TYR A 46 9.38 -3.79 -8.97
CA TYR A 46 10.03 -3.75 -10.28
C TYR A 46 8.90 -3.94 -11.30
N GLU A 47 8.81 -3.04 -12.28
CA GLU A 47 7.98 -3.27 -13.46
C GLU A 47 8.43 -4.62 -14.03
N LEU A 48 7.52 -5.61 -14.09
CA LEU A 48 7.82 -6.91 -14.67
C LEU A 48 8.37 -6.67 -16.08
N ASN A 49 9.58 -7.18 -16.33
CA ASN A 49 10.18 -7.07 -17.65
C ASN A 49 9.26 -7.81 -18.63
N PRO A 50 8.97 -7.29 -19.85
CA PRO A 50 8.08 -7.94 -20.81
C PRO A 50 8.50 -9.35 -21.26
N ILE A 51 9.64 -9.84 -20.79
CA ILE A 51 10.25 -11.14 -21.08
C ILE A 51 9.87 -12.18 -20.00
N GLU A 52 9.22 -11.74 -18.91
CA GLU A 52 8.74 -12.60 -17.80
C GLU A 52 7.26 -13.00 -17.94
N MET A 53 6.59 -12.63 -19.04
CA MET A 53 5.24 -13.07 -19.46
C MET A 53 5.31 -14.11 -20.58
#